data_AF-A0A6V8E8W7-F1
#
_entry.id   AF-A0A6V8E8W7-F1
#
_cell.length_a   1.000
_cell.length_b   1.000
_cell.length_c   1.000
_cell.angle_alpha   90.00
_cell.angle_beta   90.00
_cell.angle_gamma   90.00
#
_symmetry.space_group_name_H-M   'P 1'
#
loop_
_entity.id
_entity.type
_entity.pdbx_description
1 polymer ?
#
loop_
_entity_poly.entity_id
_entity_poly.type
_entity_poly.pdbx_seq_one_letter_code
_entity_poly.pdbx_strand_id
1 'polypeptide(L)'
;MGEIELDAERQIMNRFLEELIRTHPKATYGEAMIQQALTQGAVDTLLVSEGLRGNIIAFQCKKCGHGREEPWEVRLTRQQELPSCPSCGASGDSIKELSSHSIIDSLSQMAEESNSQVTYISVDTEEGSQLMQGFGGLAAILRYPMM
;
A
#
# COMPACT_ATOMS: atom_id res chain seq x y z
N MET A 1 -21.07 -8.65 18.27
CA MET A 1 -20.64 -7.48 17.47
C MET A 1 -19.66 -7.88 16.38
N GLY A 2 -18.74 -8.85 16.59
CA GLY A 2 -17.79 -9.26 15.54
C GLY A 2 -18.31 -10.12 14.37
N GLU A 3 -19.47 -10.77 14.45
CA GLU A 3 -19.91 -11.71 13.39
C GLU A 3 -20.28 -11.04 12.07
N ILE A 4 -20.76 -9.79 12.10
CA ILE A 4 -21.20 -9.06 10.89
C ILE A 4 -19.99 -8.52 10.12
N GLU A 5 -18.98 -8.04 10.84
CA GLU A 5 -17.74 -7.50 10.24
C GLU A 5 -16.94 -8.62 9.56
N LEU A 6 -16.82 -9.77 10.24
CA LEU A 6 -16.17 -10.96 9.69
C LEU A 6 -16.86 -11.48 8.40
N ASP A 7 -18.19 -11.43 8.33
CA ASP A 7 -18.91 -11.84 7.12
C ASP A 7 -18.65 -10.86 5.96
N ALA A 8 -18.57 -9.56 6.25
CA ALA A 8 -18.26 -8.53 5.25
C ALA A 8 -16.81 -8.65 4.72
N GLU A 9 -15.84 -8.88 5.61
CA GLU A 9 -14.44 -9.14 5.24
C GLU A 9 -14.33 -10.37 4.31
N ARG A 10 -15.07 -11.43 4.63
CA ARG A 10 -15.13 -12.62 3.79
C ARG A 10 -15.76 -12.34 2.43
N GLN A 11 -16.87 -11.62 2.39
CA GLN A 11 -17.55 -11.30 1.13
C GLN A 11 -16.67 -10.42 0.22
N ILE A 12 -15.98 -9.42 0.77
CA ILE A 12 -15.13 -8.53 -0.02
C ILE A 12 -13.90 -9.28 -0.55
N MET A 13 -13.30 -10.18 0.24
CA MET A 13 -12.15 -10.99 -0.20
C MET A 13 -12.54 -11.97 -1.31
N ASN A 14 -13.69 -12.65 -1.18
CA ASN A 14 -14.19 -13.53 -2.24
C ASN A 14 -14.44 -12.74 -3.53
N ARG A 15 -15.09 -11.57 -3.43
CA ARG A 15 -15.30 -10.68 -4.58
C ARG A 15 -13.96 -10.29 -5.24
N PHE A 16 -12.94 -9.94 -4.45
CA PHE A 16 -11.61 -9.64 -4.97
C PHE A 16 -11.01 -10.82 -5.75
N LEU A 17 -11.05 -12.03 -5.18
CA LEU A 17 -10.55 -13.25 -5.83
C LEU A 17 -11.30 -13.57 -7.12
N GLU A 18 -12.63 -13.43 -7.12
CA GLU A 18 -13.47 -13.62 -8.30
C GLU A 18 -13.14 -12.60 -9.40
N GLU A 19 -12.92 -11.33 -9.06
CA GLU A 19 -12.55 -10.30 -10.04
C GLU A 19 -11.15 -10.52 -10.61
N LEU A 20 -10.24 -11.15 -9.85
CA LEU A 20 -8.87 -11.42 -10.27
C LEU A 20 -8.77 -12.54 -11.30
N ILE A 21 -9.66 -13.55 -11.24
CA ILE A 21 -9.68 -14.68 -12.19
C ILE A 21 -10.48 -14.39 -13.47
N ARG A 22 -11.12 -13.23 -13.58
CA ARG A 22 -11.90 -12.84 -14.76
C ARG A 22 -11.00 -12.49 -15.94
N THR A 23 -11.57 -12.60 -17.15
CA THR A 23 -10.88 -12.29 -18.42
C THR A 23 -10.41 -10.84 -18.50
N HIS A 24 -11.13 -9.92 -17.84
CA HIS A 24 -10.73 -8.52 -17.66
C HIS A 24 -10.66 -8.25 -16.16
N PRO A 25 -9.47 -8.36 -15.54
CA PRO A 25 -9.35 -8.27 -14.10
C PRO A 25 -9.69 -6.86 -13.63
N LYS A 26 -10.66 -6.77 -12.73
CA LYS A 26 -10.99 -5.54 -12.00
C LYS A 26 -10.44 -5.58 -10.58
N ALA A 27 -9.33 -6.27 -10.41
CA ALA A 27 -8.65 -6.42 -9.15
C ALA A 27 -7.15 -6.21 -9.40
N THR A 28 -6.50 -5.53 -8.48
CA THR A 28 -5.05 -5.33 -8.49
C THR A 28 -4.50 -5.55 -7.10
N TYR A 29 -3.22 -5.89 -7.03
CA TYR A 29 -2.54 -6.16 -5.77
C TYR A 29 -1.11 -5.66 -5.84
N GLY A 30 -0.50 -5.44 -4.69
CA GLY A 30 0.84 -4.90 -4.60
C GLY A 30 0.90 -3.38 -4.65
N GLU A 31 1.82 -2.85 -3.84
CA GLU A 31 1.96 -1.43 -3.54
C GLU A 31 2.07 -0.54 -4.78
N ALA A 32 2.98 -0.86 -5.71
CA ALA A 32 3.20 -0.05 -6.90
C ALA A 32 1.96 0.02 -7.83
N MET A 33 1.29 -1.12 -8.06
CA MET A 33 0.10 -1.15 -8.91
C MET A 33 -1.09 -0.45 -8.25
N ILE A 34 -1.27 -0.62 -6.94
CA ILE A 34 -2.30 0.06 -6.17
C ILE A 34 -2.06 1.57 -6.15
N GLN A 35 -0.82 2.02 -5.93
CA GLN A 35 -0.47 3.44 -6.00
C GLN A 35 -0.81 4.03 -7.36
N GLN A 36 -0.41 3.37 -8.46
CA GLN A 36 -0.77 3.82 -9.80
C GLN A 36 -2.29 3.87 -10.00
N ALA A 37 -3.03 2.91 -9.45
CA ALA A 37 -4.47 2.86 -9.60
C ALA A 37 -5.20 3.94 -8.80
N LEU A 38 -4.72 4.24 -7.60
CA LEU A 38 -5.21 5.32 -6.75
C LEU A 38 -4.95 6.69 -7.40
N THR A 39 -3.75 6.90 -7.94
CA THR A 39 -3.41 8.12 -8.67
C THR A 39 -4.30 8.34 -9.91
N GLN A 40 -4.74 7.25 -10.55
CA GLN A 40 -5.68 7.31 -11.69
C GLN A 40 -7.16 7.39 -11.27
N GLY A 41 -7.46 7.30 -9.97
CA GLY A 41 -8.83 7.26 -9.46
C GLY A 41 -9.63 6.04 -9.93
N ALA A 42 -8.96 4.95 -10.28
CA ALA A 42 -9.60 3.72 -10.75
C ALA A 42 -10.06 2.79 -9.62
N VAL A 43 -9.54 2.99 -8.41
CA VAL A 43 -9.83 2.14 -7.26
C VAL A 43 -11.26 2.39 -6.77
N ASP A 44 -12.02 1.31 -6.67
CA ASP A 44 -13.35 1.28 -6.04
C ASP A 44 -13.21 1.08 -4.54
N THR A 45 -12.51 -0.01 -4.17
CA THR A 45 -12.30 -0.43 -2.77
C THR A 45 -10.85 -0.85 -2.58
N LEU A 46 -10.16 -0.21 -1.65
CA LEU A 46 -8.84 -0.58 -1.17
C LEU A 46 -8.98 -1.54 0.03
N LEU A 47 -8.36 -2.71 -0.06
CA LEU A 47 -8.28 -3.69 1.02
C LEU A 47 -6.90 -3.61 1.66
N VAL A 48 -6.87 -3.26 2.94
CA VAL A 48 -5.65 -3.13 3.72
C VAL A 48 -5.66 -4.11 4.87
N SER A 49 -4.64 -4.95 4.97
CA SER A 49 -4.53 -5.83 6.13
C SER A 49 -4.03 -5.06 7.36
N GLU A 50 -4.66 -5.27 8.50
CA GLU A 50 -4.24 -4.66 9.78
C GLU A 50 -2.84 -5.13 10.23
N GLY A 51 -2.41 -6.31 9.76
CA GLY A 51 -1.08 -6.82 10.05
C GLY A 51 0.02 -6.22 9.18
N LEU A 52 -0.32 -5.32 8.26
CA LEU A 52 0.65 -4.69 7.36
C LEU A 52 1.62 -3.82 8.17
N ARG A 53 2.83 -4.34 8.38
CA ARG A 53 3.93 -3.63 9.04
C ARG A 53 4.84 -3.03 7.96
N GLY A 54 4.99 -1.72 7.99
CA GLY A 54 5.86 -0.99 7.08
C GLY A 54 5.72 0.51 7.32
N ASN A 55 6.85 1.15 7.59
CA ASN A 55 6.90 2.61 7.58
C ASN A 55 7.48 3.03 6.24
N ILE A 56 6.76 3.92 5.57
CA ILE A 56 7.32 4.66 4.47
C ILE A 56 8.06 5.83 5.09
N ILE A 57 9.36 5.90 4.82
CA ILE A 57 10.20 6.99 5.28
C ILE A 57 10.63 7.77 4.05
N ALA A 58 10.23 9.04 4.03
CA ALA A 58 10.60 10.00 3.01
C ALA A 58 11.99 10.56 3.33
N PHE A 59 12.92 10.38 2.40
CA PHE A 59 14.29 10.81 2.54
C PHE A 59 14.64 11.93 1.55
N GLN A 60 15.58 12.78 1.97
CA GLN A 60 16.17 13.83 1.14
C GLN A 60 17.68 13.85 1.30
N CYS A 61 18.41 13.89 0.18
CA CYS A 61 19.86 13.91 0.18
C CYS A 61 20.34 15.36 0.23
N LYS A 62 21.00 15.75 1.32
CA LYS A 62 21.60 17.09 1.45
C LYS A 62 22.82 17.27 0.54
N LYS A 63 23.51 16.18 0.18
CA LYS A 63 24.79 16.21 -0.56
C LYS A 63 24.61 16.50 -2.05
N CYS A 64 23.69 15.82 -2.72
CA CYS A 64 23.43 16.03 -4.15
C CYS A 64 22.12 16.78 -4.44
N GLY A 65 21.25 16.98 -3.43
CA GLY A 65 19.94 17.60 -3.62
C GLY A 65 18.89 16.66 -4.22
N HIS A 66 19.20 15.38 -4.42
CA HIS A 66 18.20 14.37 -4.78
C HIS A 66 17.13 14.29 -3.67
N GLY A 67 15.86 14.21 -4.03
CA GLY A 67 14.76 14.30 -3.06
C GLY A 67 14.36 15.72 -2.64
N ARG A 68 14.75 16.78 -3.38
CA ARG A 68 14.35 18.17 -3.08
C ARG A 68 12.92 18.51 -3.49
N GLU A 69 12.51 18.06 -4.67
CA GLU A 69 11.19 18.35 -5.25
C GLU A 69 10.21 17.22 -4.91
N GLU A 70 10.58 15.97 -5.20
CA GLU A 70 9.89 14.76 -4.76
C GLU A 70 10.85 13.94 -3.87
N PRO A 71 10.60 13.83 -2.55
CA PRO A 71 11.40 12.98 -1.69
C PRO A 71 11.26 11.53 -2.12
N TRP A 72 12.33 10.74 -2.03
CA TRP A 72 12.21 9.32 -2.34
C TRP A 72 11.77 8.58 -1.08
N GLU A 73 10.77 7.74 -1.28
CA GLU A 73 10.16 6.94 -0.23
C GLU A 73 10.78 5.55 -0.24
N VAL A 74 11.28 5.11 0.91
CA VAL A 74 11.77 3.74 1.07
C VAL A 74 11.01 3.07 2.19
N ARG A 75 10.50 1.88 1.89
CA ARG A 75 9.89 1.00 2.88
C ARG A 75 10.99 0.41 3.75
N LEU A 76 11.04 0.85 5.00
CA LEU A 76 11.97 0.33 6.00
C LEU A 76 11.19 -0.37 7.10
N THR A 77 11.57 -1.60 7.41
CA THR A 77 11.26 -2.20 8.71
C THR A 77 12.26 -1.65 9.73
N ARG A 78 11.84 -1.55 11.01
CA ARG A 78 12.65 -1.00 12.14
C ARG A 78 14.06 -1.58 12.29
N GLN A 79 14.41 -2.64 11.58
CA GLN A 79 15.69 -3.35 11.65
C GLN A 79 16.57 -3.17 10.40
N GLN A 80 16.14 -2.43 9.37
CA GLN A 80 16.96 -2.19 8.18
C GLN A 80 17.82 -0.94 8.28
N GLU A 81 19.03 -1.04 7.75
CA GLU A 81 19.99 0.07 7.63
C GLU A 81 19.47 1.13 6.65
N LEU A 82 19.73 2.41 6.96
CA LEU A 82 19.30 3.53 6.14
C LEU A 82 19.82 3.38 4.69
N PRO A 83 18.95 3.46 3.68
CA PRO A 83 19.33 3.25 2.29
C PRO A 83 20.25 4.36 1.82
N SER A 84 21.26 3.99 1.02
CA SER A 84 22.15 4.93 0.34
C SER A 84 21.37 5.75 -0.69
N CYS A 85 21.77 7.00 -0.92
CA CYS A 85 21.15 7.83 -1.95
C CYS A 85 21.33 7.18 -3.34
N PRO A 86 20.25 6.93 -4.10
CA PRO A 86 20.34 6.27 -5.42
C PRO A 86 21.07 7.12 -6.47
N SER A 87 21.18 8.43 -6.26
CA SER A 87 21.82 9.35 -7.20
C SER A 87 23.32 9.60 -6.93
N CYS A 88 23.76 9.55 -5.66
CA CYS A 88 25.15 9.87 -5.31
C CYS A 88 25.86 8.84 -4.43
N GLY A 89 25.17 7.76 -4.02
CA GLY A 89 25.71 6.72 -3.17
C GLY A 89 26.09 7.18 -1.76
N ALA A 90 25.72 8.39 -1.35
CA ALA A 90 25.97 8.86 0.01
C ALA A 90 25.02 8.18 1.00
N SER A 91 25.56 7.72 2.13
CA SER A 91 24.83 7.06 3.22
C SER A 91 25.15 7.75 4.55
N GLY A 92 24.32 7.54 5.58
CA GLY A 92 24.52 8.17 6.90
C GLY A 92 24.00 9.61 6.97
N ASP A 93 24.77 10.51 7.59
CA ASP A 93 24.37 11.91 7.92
C ASP A 93 23.97 12.77 6.70
N SER A 94 24.37 12.37 5.50
CA SER A 94 23.98 13.04 4.25
C SER A 94 22.51 12.82 3.86
N ILE A 95 21.83 11.85 4.47
CA ILE A 95 20.42 11.54 4.27
C ILE A 95 19.61 12.17 5.39
N LYS A 96 18.69 13.08 5.04
CA LYS A 96 17.74 13.68 5.96
C LYS A 96 16.43 12.91 5.90
N GLU A 97 16.00 12.36 7.03
CA GLU A 97 14.61 11.92 7.19
C GLU A 97 13.71 13.17 7.22
N LEU A 98 12.78 13.28 6.28
CA LEU A 98 11.81 14.37 6.24
C LEU A 98 10.56 13.99 7.03
N SER A 99 10.06 12.79 6.80
CA SER A 99 8.80 12.31 7.39
C SER A 99 8.82 10.79 7.43
N SER A 100 8.24 10.24 8.49
CA SER A 100 8.00 8.81 8.63
C SER A 100 6.51 8.60 8.89
N HIS A 101 5.84 7.93 7.95
CA HIS A 101 4.40 7.68 8.00
C HIS A 101 4.15 6.21 7.74
N SER A 102 3.07 5.68 8.33
CA SER A 102 2.68 4.31 8.08
C SER A 102 2.15 4.19 6.66
N ILE A 103 2.48 3.09 5.98
CA ILE A 103 1.98 2.85 4.63
C ILE A 103 0.45 2.83 4.57
N ILE A 104 -0.18 2.33 5.63
CA ILE A 104 -1.63 2.32 5.79
C ILE A 104 -2.18 3.74 5.71
N ASP A 105 -1.57 4.69 6.43
CA ASP A 105 -1.97 6.09 6.49
C ASP A 105 -1.84 6.77 5.12
N SER A 106 -0.69 6.57 4.46
CA SER A 106 -0.43 7.08 3.10
C SER A 106 -1.46 6.56 2.09
N LEU A 107 -1.70 5.24 2.06
CA LEU A 107 -2.66 4.65 1.13
C LEU A 107 -4.11 5.06 1.44
N SER A 108 -4.46 5.18 2.72
CA SER A 108 -5.78 5.67 3.15
C SER A 108 -6.00 7.11 2.70
N GLN A 109 -5.00 7.98 2.85
CA GLN A 109 -5.08 9.37 2.39
C GLN A 109 -5.30 9.43 0.87
N MET A 110 -4.52 8.69 0.09
CA MET A 110 -4.69 8.65 -1.38
C MET A 110 -6.05 8.06 -1.77
N ALA A 111 -6.56 7.08 -1.03
CA ALA A 111 -7.89 6.53 -1.24
C ALA A 111 -8.99 7.57 -0.97
N GLU A 112 -8.87 8.37 0.09
CA GLU A 112 -9.78 9.49 0.36
C GLU A 112 -9.74 10.54 -0.76
N GLU A 113 -8.55 10.92 -1.23
CA GLU A 113 -8.37 11.86 -2.34
C GLU A 113 -9.01 11.36 -3.64
N SER A 114 -8.90 10.06 -3.90
CA SER A 114 -9.47 9.40 -5.09
C SER A 114 -10.94 8.96 -4.92
N ASN A 115 -11.58 9.29 -3.80
CA ASN A 115 -12.94 8.85 -3.44
C ASN A 115 -13.10 7.31 -3.48
N SER A 116 -12.07 6.58 -3.11
CA SER A 116 -12.08 5.12 -2.97
C SER A 116 -12.51 4.72 -1.56
N GLN A 117 -13.21 3.61 -1.44
CA GLN A 117 -13.56 3.04 -0.14
C GLN A 117 -12.36 2.31 0.46
N VAL A 118 -12.08 2.49 1.75
CA VAL A 118 -11.03 1.75 2.45
C VAL A 118 -11.67 0.72 3.36
N THR A 119 -11.24 -0.54 3.25
CA THR A 119 -11.68 -1.64 4.09
C THR A 119 -10.46 -2.29 4.75
N TYR A 120 -10.53 -2.42 6.07
CA TYR A 120 -9.50 -3.08 6.86
C TYR A 120 -9.85 -4.54 7.04
N ILE A 121 -8.86 -5.42 6.85
CA ILE A 121 -9.02 -6.87 7.03
C ILE A 121 -8.14 -7.34 8.18
N SER A 122 -8.75 -7.94 9.20
CA SER A 122 -8.07 -8.48 10.37
C SER A 122 -7.28 -9.73 10.00
N VAL A 123 -6.03 -9.82 10.45
CA VAL A 123 -5.14 -10.97 10.19
C VAL A 123 -5.52 -12.25 10.94
N ASP A 124 -6.42 -12.14 11.92
CA ASP A 124 -6.94 -13.28 12.68
C ASP A 124 -7.96 -14.11 11.88
N THR A 125 -8.39 -13.62 10.71
CA THR A 125 -9.29 -14.32 9.79
C THR A 125 -8.53 -15.13 8.74
N GLU A 126 -9.18 -16.14 8.16
CA GLU A 126 -8.58 -16.92 7.07
C GLU A 126 -8.31 -16.03 5.85
N GLU A 127 -9.22 -15.11 5.56
CA GLU A 127 -9.15 -14.14 4.47
C GLU A 127 -8.04 -13.11 4.66
N GLY A 128 -7.88 -12.59 5.88
CA GLY A 128 -6.78 -11.67 6.21
C GLY A 128 -5.41 -12.34 6.16
N SER A 129 -5.33 -13.60 6.59
CA SER A 129 -4.11 -14.42 6.44
C SER A 129 -3.77 -14.64 4.96
N GLN A 130 -4.77 -14.96 4.12
CA GLN A 130 -4.59 -15.07 2.67
C GLN A 130 -4.15 -13.75 2.04
N LEU A 131 -4.74 -12.62 2.43
CA LEU A 131 -4.35 -11.30 1.94
C LEU A 131 -2.88 -10.99 2.27
N MET A 132 -2.46 -11.25 3.51
CA MET A 132 -1.09 -11.04 3.96
C MET A 132 -0.09 -11.98 3.26
N GLN A 133 -0.36 -13.27 3.25
CA GLN A 133 0.58 -14.28 2.75
C GLN A 133 0.60 -14.38 1.23
N GLY A 134 -0.56 -14.23 0.58
CA GLY A 134 -0.70 -14.33 -0.88
C GLY A 134 -0.39 -13.04 -1.62
N PHE A 135 -0.81 -11.89 -1.07
CA PHE A 135 -0.79 -10.60 -1.78
C PHE A 135 0.04 -9.53 -1.07
N GLY A 136 0.76 -9.88 0.00
CA GLY A 136 1.63 -8.96 0.74
C GLY A 136 0.87 -7.95 1.61
N GLY A 137 -0.40 -8.21 1.90
CA GLY A 137 -1.23 -7.41 2.81
C GLY A 137 -1.93 -6.21 2.17
N LEU A 138 -1.86 -6.08 0.83
CA LEU A 138 -2.45 -4.98 0.08
C LEU A 138 -3.14 -5.50 -1.19
N ALA A 139 -4.42 -5.20 -1.32
CA ALA A 139 -5.21 -5.48 -2.51
C ALA A 139 -6.17 -4.32 -2.80
N ALA A 140 -6.63 -4.22 -4.04
CA ALA A 140 -7.63 -3.24 -4.44
C ALA A 140 -8.57 -3.81 -5.50
N ILE A 141 -9.85 -3.47 -5.38
CA ILE A 141 -10.87 -3.68 -6.39
C ILE A 141 -10.99 -2.40 -7.21
N LEU A 142 -10.99 -2.53 -8.53
CA LEU A 142 -11.05 -1.44 -9.48
C LEU A 142 -12.47 -1.26 -10.02
N ARG A 143 -12.84 -0.01 -10.33
CA ARG A 143 -14.11 0.32 -10.98
C ARG A 143 -14.16 -0.19 -12.42
N TYR A 144 -13.02 -0.12 -13.10
CA TYR A 144 -12.80 -0.55 -14.48
C TYR A 144 -11.50 -1.36 -14.58
N PRO A 145 -11.43 -2.30 -15.53
CA PRO A 145 -10.22 -3.08 -15.74
C PRO A 145 -9.10 -2.14 -16.21
N MET A 146 -7.93 -2.26 -15.57
CA MET A 146 -6.71 -1.58 -15.99
C MET A 146 -5.98 -2.48 -16.99
N MET A 147 -6.30 -2.32 -18.27
CA MET A 147 -5.61 -2.96 -19.39
C MET A 147 -5.54 -2.02 -20.58
#